data_AF-A0A6J1BDB7-F1
#
_entry.id   AF-A0A6J1BDB7-F1
#
_cell.length_a   1.000
_cell.length_b   1.000
_cell.length_c   1.000
_cell.angle_alpha   90.00
_cell.angle_beta   90.00
_cell.angle_gamma   90.00
#
_symmetry.space_group_name_H-M   'P 1'
#
loop_
_entity.id
_entity.type
_entity.pdbx_description
1 polymer ?
#
loop_
_entity_poly.entity_id
_entity_poly.type
_entity_poly.pdbx_seq_one_letter_code
_entity_poly.pdbx_strand_id
1 'polypeptide(L)'
;MGKKRVMVPAEKLDLSTVKYEHEEIQAPHLTGLMLKFFVRVIEAPVIGSFIISFLKKQNKMVELLQNTLIPEAPMFKPEFPPQEIEPSVVIVDEEGKPEDRVATALKCLPHYDPASCWSRDSLPSFRYWKIRDYAYAYRSKVVTPSMVAEQLISVIEGCNYHKPPTPLLVSFDAEEVRKQALASTQRFEEGNPLSILDGIFMAIKDDIDCYPHPSKGATTWMHEVRSVKKDAVCVSRLRSCGVILIGKANMHELGMGTTGNNPNYGTTRNPHAPERYTGGSSSGPAALVASGLCSAALGTDGGGCKSYYGSLTHFYVGYDKQGLPIGLQLIGRPWGEASILRLASALEELCGKSRKKPASFYDVLKTV
;
A
#
# COMPACT_ATOMS: atom_id res chain seq x y z
N MET A 1 1.44 -0.51 -48.43
CA MET A 1 1.15 0.13 -47.13
C MET A 1 -0.33 -0.05 -46.85
N GLY A 2 -0.69 -0.79 -45.80
CA GLY A 2 -2.10 -0.98 -45.43
C GLY A 2 -2.75 0.34 -45.05
N LYS A 3 -4.07 0.49 -45.30
CA LYS A 3 -4.83 1.65 -44.84
C LYS A 3 -4.70 1.74 -43.32
N LYS A 4 -4.23 2.88 -42.78
CA LYS A 4 -4.21 3.11 -41.33
C LYS A 4 -5.62 3.00 -40.77
N ARG A 5 -5.76 2.37 -39.60
CA ARG A 5 -7.03 2.35 -38.87
C ARG A 5 -7.34 3.77 -38.41
N VAL A 6 -8.58 4.22 -38.57
CA VAL A 6 -9.02 5.55 -38.11
C VAL A 6 -10.05 5.33 -37.01
N MET A 7 -9.81 5.88 -35.83
CA MET A 7 -10.77 5.80 -34.74
C MET A 7 -11.86 6.86 -34.91
N VAL A 8 -13.07 6.51 -34.49
CA VAL A 8 -14.17 7.48 -34.34
C VAL A 8 -13.87 8.33 -33.11
N PRO A 9 -14.06 9.67 -33.15
CA PRO A 9 -13.89 10.51 -31.97
C PRO A 9 -14.72 9.99 -30.79
N ALA A 10 -14.15 10.01 -29.59
CA ALA A 10 -14.76 9.44 -28.38
C ALA A 10 -16.18 9.99 -28.12
N GLU A 11 -16.39 11.30 -28.35
CA GLU A 11 -17.69 11.98 -28.18
C GLU A 11 -18.79 11.50 -29.14
N LYS A 12 -18.41 10.84 -30.24
CA LYS A 12 -19.33 10.34 -31.27
C LYS A 12 -19.55 8.84 -31.18
N LEU A 13 -18.98 8.18 -30.17
CA LEU A 13 -19.08 6.75 -29.98
C LEU A 13 -20.45 6.38 -29.37
N ASP A 14 -21.17 5.47 -30.01
CA ASP A 14 -22.39 4.88 -29.44
C ASP A 14 -22.01 3.77 -28.45
N LEU A 15 -22.12 4.08 -27.15
CA LEU A 15 -21.79 3.16 -26.06
C LEU A 15 -22.59 1.85 -26.10
N SER A 16 -23.79 1.83 -26.68
CA SER A 16 -24.61 0.61 -26.79
C SER A 16 -24.01 -0.42 -27.76
N THR A 17 -23.14 0.03 -28.66
CA THR A 17 -22.47 -0.81 -29.66
C THR A 17 -21.10 -1.31 -29.20
N VAL A 18 -20.58 -0.77 -28.11
CA VAL A 18 -19.24 -1.12 -27.60
C VAL A 18 -19.27 -2.53 -27.05
N LYS A 19 -18.42 -3.39 -27.59
CA LYS A 19 -18.24 -4.77 -27.14
C LYS A 19 -16.99 -4.87 -26.27
N TYR A 20 -17.08 -5.69 -25.23
CA TYR A 20 -15.90 -6.06 -24.46
C TYR A 20 -15.01 -6.98 -25.31
N GLU A 21 -13.82 -6.51 -25.63
CA GLU A 21 -12.79 -7.30 -26.31
C GLU A 21 -11.80 -7.81 -25.25
N HIS A 22 -11.71 -9.13 -25.12
CA HIS A 22 -10.72 -9.75 -24.26
C HIS A 22 -9.35 -9.71 -24.96
N GLU A 23 -8.45 -8.87 -24.46
CA GLU A 23 -7.06 -8.81 -24.94
C GLU A 23 -6.19 -9.79 -24.15
N GLU A 24 -5.48 -10.66 -24.87
CA GLU A 24 -4.54 -11.61 -24.28
C GLU A 24 -3.10 -11.12 -24.51
N ILE A 25 -2.38 -10.88 -23.42
CA ILE A 25 -0.96 -10.54 -23.48
C ILE A 25 -0.14 -11.84 -23.50
N GLN A 26 0.66 -12.01 -24.55
CA GLN A 26 1.53 -13.15 -24.73
C GLN A 26 2.99 -12.76 -24.45
N ALA A 27 3.61 -13.49 -23.53
CA ALA A 27 5.01 -13.33 -23.15
C ALA A 27 5.59 -14.67 -22.65
N PRO A 28 6.91 -14.90 -22.81
CA PRO A 28 7.53 -16.10 -22.27
C PRO A 28 7.60 -16.04 -20.74
N HIS A 29 7.31 -17.15 -20.08
CA HIS A 29 7.54 -17.31 -18.64
C HIS A 29 8.90 -17.99 -18.42
N LEU A 30 9.89 -17.22 -17.94
CA LEU A 30 11.27 -17.68 -17.77
C LEU A 30 11.74 -17.43 -16.34
N THR A 31 12.51 -18.36 -15.79
CA THR A 31 13.09 -18.28 -14.44
C THR A 31 14.56 -18.70 -14.45
N GLY A 32 15.32 -18.32 -13.42
CA GLY A 32 16.68 -18.82 -13.20
C GLY A 32 17.64 -18.49 -14.35
N LEU A 33 18.41 -19.48 -14.79
CA LEU A 33 19.43 -19.32 -15.84
C LEU A 33 18.84 -18.89 -17.18
N MET A 34 17.65 -19.38 -17.54
CA MET A 34 17.00 -19.02 -18.80
C MET A 34 16.56 -17.55 -18.81
N LEU A 35 16.08 -17.04 -17.68
CA LEU A 35 15.78 -15.62 -17.55
C LEU A 35 17.05 -14.77 -17.70
N LYS A 36 18.16 -15.15 -17.03
CA LYS A 36 19.44 -14.44 -17.14
C LYS A 36 19.96 -14.42 -18.58
N PHE A 37 19.86 -15.55 -19.28
CA PHE A 37 20.24 -15.63 -20.69
C PHE A 37 19.36 -14.72 -21.56
N PHE A 38 18.04 -14.80 -21.39
CA PHE A 38 17.09 -14.00 -22.14
C PHE A 38 17.30 -12.50 -21.97
N VAL A 39 17.55 -12.03 -20.74
CA VAL A 39 17.87 -10.62 -20.47
C VAL A 39 19.11 -10.17 -21.26
N ARG A 40 20.20 -10.95 -21.22
CA ARG A 40 21.41 -10.64 -22.01
C ARG A 40 21.14 -10.57 -23.52
N VAL A 41 20.26 -11.43 -24.02
CA VAL A 41 19.87 -11.42 -25.44
C VAL A 41 19.03 -10.18 -25.78
N ILE A 42 18.10 -9.79 -24.90
CA ILE A 42 17.29 -8.57 -25.09
C ILE A 42 18.14 -7.29 -24.99
N GLU A 43 19.21 -7.29 -24.20
CA GLU A 43 20.13 -6.16 -24.09
C GLU A 43 21.13 -6.08 -25.26
N ALA A 44 21.22 -7.13 -26.09
CA ALA A 44 22.11 -7.14 -27.25
C ALA A 44 21.62 -6.13 -28.32
N PRO A 45 22.48 -5.24 -28.85
CA PRO A 45 22.06 -4.08 -29.64
C PRO A 45 21.17 -4.38 -30.86
N VAL A 46 21.46 -5.46 -31.57
CA VAL A 46 20.72 -5.82 -32.80
C VAL A 46 19.60 -6.80 -32.48
N ILE A 47 19.93 -7.95 -31.89
CA ILE A 47 18.99 -9.05 -31.63
C ILE A 47 17.88 -8.61 -30.67
N GLY A 48 18.24 -7.85 -29.63
CA GLY A 48 17.28 -7.36 -28.63
C GLY A 48 16.20 -6.46 -29.23
N SER A 49 16.59 -5.56 -30.14
CA SER A 49 15.64 -4.69 -30.85
C SER A 49 14.63 -5.49 -31.68
N PHE A 50 15.08 -6.55 -32.37
CA PHE A 50 14.18 -7.46 -33.10
C PHE A 50 13.21 -8.19 -32.17
N ILE A 51 13.68 -8.73 -31.04
CA ILE A 51 12.82 -9.42 -30.07
C ILE A 51 11.78 -8.48 -29.49
N ILE A 52 12.18 -7.28 -29.06
CA ILE A 52 11.25 -6.28 -28.51
C ILE A 52 10.24 -5.83 -29.56
N SER A 53 10.67 -5.60 -30.80
CA SER A 53 9.77 -5.26 -31.91
C SER A 53 8.74 -6.37 -32.18
N PHE A 54 9.19 -7.63 -32.16
CA PHE A 54 8.33 -8.80 -32.29
C PHE A 54 7.29 -8.87 -31.16
N LEU A 55 7.71 -8.77 -29.88
CA LEU A 55 6.80 -8.80 -28.73
C LEU A 55 5.80 -7.65 -28.75
N LYS A 56 6.22 -6.43 -29.13
CA LYS A 56 5.33 -5.28 -29.30
C LYS A 56 4.28 -5.51 -30.40
N LYS A 57 4.68 -6.13 -31.50
CA LYS A 57 3.77 -6.44 -32.62
C LYS A 57 2.79 -7.55 -32.26
N GLN A 58 3.27 -8.62 -31.61
CA GLN A 58 2.45 -9.74 -31.13
C GLN A 58 1.34 -9.27 -30.17
N ASN A 59 1.67 -8.32 -29.30
CA ASN A 59 0.74 -7.73 -28.33
C ASN A 59 0.04 -6.46 -28.83
N LYS A 60 -0.10 -6.29 -30.16
CA LYS A 60 -0.82 -5.18 -30.84
C LYS A 60 -0.39 -3.74 -30.49
N MET A 61 0.69 -3.54 -29.75
CA MET A 61 1.16 -2.19 -29.37
C MET A 61 1.57 -1.37 -30.60
N VAL A 62 2.16 -2.02 -31.62
CA VAL A 62 2.53 -1.35 -32.88
C VAL A 62 1.28 -0.92 -33.66
N GLU A 63 0.23 -1.73 -33.64
CA GLU A 63 -1.04 -1.40 -34.30
C GLU A 63 -1.66 -0.14 -33.68
N LEU A 64 -1.75 -0.11 -32.35
CA LEU A 64 -2.31 1.01 -31.61
C LEU A 64 -1.46 2.28 -31.72
N LEU A 65 -0.15 2.18 -31.48
CA LEU A 65 0.71 3.36 -31.33
C LEU A 65 1.22 3.94 -32.65
N GLN A 66 1.25 3.16 -33.74
CA GLN A 66 1.84 3.61 -35.02
C GLN A 66 0.87 3.53 -36.21
N ASN A 67 -0.04 2.56 -36.21
CA ASN A 67 -0.92 2.27 -37.35
C ASN A 67 -2.36 2.72 -37.16
N THR A 68 -2.68 3.37 -36.03
CA THR A 68 -3.99 3.91 -35.72
C THR A 68 -3.94 5.42 -35.65
N LEU A 69 -4.85 6.10 -36.35
CA LEU A 69 -5.07 7.53 -36.24
C LEU A 69 -6.08 7.80 -35.12
N ILE A 70 -5.60 8.46 -34.08
CA ILE A 70 -6.37 8.88 -32.91
C ILE A 70 -6.72 10.37 -33.11
N PRO A 71 -8.01 10.73 -33.22
CA PRO A 71 -8.41 12.11 -33.51
C PRO A 71 -8.30 13.05 -32.30
N GLU A 72 -8.21 12.52 -31.09
CA GLU A 72 -8.09 13.30 -29.86
C GLU A 72 -6.72 13.99 -29.72
N ALA A 73 -6.73 15.20 -29.14
CA ALA A 73 -5.51 15.86 -28.70
C ALA A 73 -4.88 15.12 -27.49
N PRO A 74 -3.55 15.14 -27.33
CA PRO A 74 -2.90 14.47 -26.22
C PRO A 74 -3.20 15.15 -24.88
N MET A 75 -3.66 14.36 -23.90
CA MET A 75 -3.78 14.76 -22.50
C MET A 75 -2.57 14.24 -21.71
N PHE A 76 -1.64 15.12 -21.35
CA PHE A 76 -0.38 14.74 -20.68
C PHE A 76 -0.54 14.48 -19.18
N LYS A 77 -1.51 15.15 -18.56
CA LYS A 77 -1.89 14.98 -17.15
C LYS A 77 -3.42 14.92 -17.09
N PRO A 78 -4.01 14.25 -16.10
CA PRO A 78 -5.45 14.28 -15.93
C PRO A 78 -5.94 15.73 -15.76
N GLU A 79 -6.88 16.14 -16.60
CA GLU A 79 -7.56 17.44 -16.55
C GLU A 79 -9.02 17.21 -16.16
N PHE A 80 -9.45 17.82 -15.07
CA PHE A 80 -10.79 17.60 -14.53
C PHE A 80 -11.62 18.88 -14.60
N PRO A 81 -12.84 18.84 -15.14
CA PRO A 81 -13.75 19.97 -15.07
C PRO A 81 -14.22 20.19 -13.62
N PRO A 82 -14.79 21.36 -13.29
CA PRO A 82 -15.40 21.60 -11.99
C PRO A 82 -16.37 20.48 -11.61
N GLN A 83 -16.28 20.00 -10.37
CA GLN A 83 -17.13 18.93 -9.85
C GLN A 83 -18.18 19.49 -8.90
N GLU A 84 -19.33 18.81 -8.83
CA GLU A 84 -20.31 19.06 -7.78
C GLU A 84 -19.77 18.60 -6.42
N ILE A 85 -20.11 19.35 -5.37
CA ILE A 85 -19.72 19.02 -3.99
C ILE A 85 -20.41 17.71 -3.57
N GLU A 86 -19.66 16.76 -3.01
CA GLU A 86 -20.24 15.53 -2.49
C GLU A 86 -21.23 15.82 -1.34
N PRO A 87 -22.44 15.25 -1.35
CA PRO A 87 -23.40 15.45 -0.26
C PRO A 87 -22.95 14.72 1.01
N SER A 88 -23.35 15.23 2.17
CA SER A 88 -23.11 14.61 3.49
C SER A 88 -21.63 14.35 3.80
N VAL A 89 -20.80 15.36 3.54
CA VAL A 89 -19.36 15.36 3.86
C VAL A 89 -19.03 16.52 4.79
N VAL A 90 -17.94 16.38 5.53
CA VAL A 90 -17.35 17.49 6.29
C VAL A 90 -16.17 18.01 5.51
N ILE A 91 -16.25 19.26 5.06
CA ILE A 91 -15.15 19.93 4.35
C ILE A 91 -14.09 20.30 5.37
N VAL A 92 -12.85 19.91 5.08
CA VAL A 92 -11.66 20.25 5.88
C VAL A 92 -10.77 21.21 5.09
N ASP A 93 -10.13 22.11 5.81
CA ASP A 93 -9.14 23.02 5.22
C ASP A 93 -7.97 22.21 4.61
N GLU A 94 -7.55 22.59 3.41
CA GLU A 94 -6.44 21.96 2.69
C GLU A 94 -5.08 22.35 3.25
N GLU A 95 -4.97 23.59 3.69
CA GLU A 95 -3.75 24.15 4.31
C GLU A 95 -3.72 23.94 5.84
N GLY A 96 -4.77 23.32 6.38
CA GLY A 96 -4.89 23.01 7.80
C GLY A 96 -3.84 22.02 8.28
N LYS A 97 -3.54 22.07 9.58
CA LYS A 97 -2.56 21.17 10.20
C LYS A 97 -3.04 19.72 10.19
N PRO A 98 -2.14 18.73 10.03
CA PRO A 98 -2.51 17.31 10.07
C PRO A 98 -3.28 16.91 11.33
N GLU A 99 -2.92 17.45 12.48
CA GLU A 99 -3.52 17.12 13.78
C GLU A 99 -4.98 17.58 13.85
N ASP A 100 -5.29 18.76 13.31
CA ASP A 100 -6.65 19.32 13.25
C ASP A 100 -7.54 18.50 12.30
N ARG A 101 -6.96 18.04 11.18
CA ARG A 101 -7.64 17.14 10.23
C ARG A 101 -7.95 15.79 10.88
N VAL A 102 -7.01 15.24 11.63
CA VAL A 102 -7.21 14.00 12.39
C VAL A 102 -8.28 14.17 13.46
N ALA A 103 -8.29 15.28 14.19
CA ALA A 103 -9.32 15.59 15.18
C ALA A 103 -10.71 15.72 14.54
N THR A 104 -10.79 16.33 13.35
CA THR A 104 -12.04 16.42 12.57
C THR A 104 -12.48 15.05 12.09
N ALA A 105 -11.57 14.23 11.56
CA ALA A 105 -11.86 12.86 11.14
C ALA A 105 -12.40 12.01 12.29
N LEU A 106 -11.89 12.17 13.52
CA LEU A 106 -12.38 11.46 14.70
C LEU A 106 -13.85 11.76 15.01
N LYS A 107 -14.32 12.99 14.77
CA LYS A 107 -15.73 13.39 14.94
C LYS A 107 -16.66 12.74 13.90
N CYS A 108 -16.11 12.35 12.75
CA CYS A 108 -16.85 11.66 11.69
C CYS A 108 -16.96 10.15 11.93
N LEU A 109 -16.22 9.59 12.90
CA LEU A 109 -16.27 8.16 13.21
C LEU A 109 -17.43 7.84 14.18
N PRO A 110 -18.03 6.64 14.09
CA PRO A 110 -19.03 6.20 15.05
C PRO A 110 -18.44 6.12 16.46
N HIS A 111 -19.28 6.14 17.49
CA HIS A 111 -18.85 6.04 18.88
C HIS A 111 -17.88 4.85 19.10
N TYR A 112 -16.85 5.06 19.91
CA TYR A 112 -15.91 4.01 20.28
C TYR A 112 -16.37 3.35 21.58
N ASP A 113 -16.66 2.05 21.52
CA ASP A 113 -17.03 1.25 22.68
C ASP A 113 -15.87 0.31 23.10
N PRO A 114 -15.17 0.59 24.21
CA PRO A 114 -14.12 -0.28 24.71
C PRO A 114 -14.62 -1.68 25.11
N ALA A 115 -15.87 -1.83 25.54
CA ALA A 115 -16.41 -3.12 25.96
C ALA A 115 -16.49 -4.11 24.79
N SER A 116 -16.89 -3.62 23.61
CA SER A 116 -16.87 -4.40 22.36
C SER A 116 -15.47 -4.90 21.95
N CYS A 117 -14.42 -4.25 22.44
CA CYS A 117 -13.05 -4.48 22.02
C CYS A 117 -12.22 -5.30 23.03
N TRP A 118 -12.49 -5.13 24.32
CA TRP A 118 -11.67 -5.64 25.42
C TRP A 118 -12.37 -6.67 26.31
N SER A 119 -13.70 -6.85 26.21
CA SER A 119 -14.43 -7.90 26.94
C SER A 119 -14.28 -9.28 26.26
N ARG A 120 -13.94 -10.32 27.03
CA ARG A 120 -13.54 -11.66 26.53
C ARG A 120 -14.70 -12.56 26.11
N ASP A 121 -15.93 -12.29 26.53
CA ASP A 121 -16.95 -13.33 26.58
C ASP A 121 -17.87 -13.43 25.35
N SER A 122 -17.64 -12.64 24.28
CA SER A 122 -18.58 -12.61 23.14
C SER A 122 -18.02 -12.20 21.77
N LEU A 123 -16.77 -12.54 21.42
CA LEU A 123 -16.27 -12.34 20.05
C LEU A 123 -16.08 -13.68 19.32
N PRO A 124 -17.06 -14.14 18.52
CA PRO A 124 -16.97 -15.43 17.82
C PRO A 124 -16.02 -15.44 16.61
N SER A 125 -15.35 -14.33 16.23
CA SER A 125 -14.49 -14.25 15.04
C SER A 125 -13.22 -13.41 15.26
N PHE A 126 -12.15 -13.73 14.52
CA PHE A 126 -10.90 -12.95 14.47
C PHE A 126 -11.15 -11.53 13.98
N ARG A 127 -10.46 -10.55 14.57
CA ARG A 127 -10.41 -9.16 14.10
C ARG A 127 -9.02 -8.58 14.26
N TYR A 128 -8.68 -7.60 13.42
CA TYR A 128 -7.51 -6.75 13.61
C TYR A 128 -7.78 -5.69 14.67
N TRP A 129 -6.72 -5.27 15.36
CA TRP A 129 -6.74 -4.08 16.20
C TRP A 129 -6.91 -2.83 15.35
N LYS A 130 -7.76 -1.91 15.83
CA LYS A 130 -7.96 -0.60 15.21
C LYS A 130 -7.00 0.40 15.85
N ILE A 131 -6.71 1.49 15.14
CA ILE A 131 -5.97 2.64 15.68
C ILE A 131 -6.57 3.11 17.02
N ARG A 132 -7.90 3.18 17.12
CA ARG A 132 -8.58 3.56 18.37
C ARG A 132 -8.38 2.58 19.52
N ASP A 133 -8.09 1.31 19.24
CA ASP A 133 -7.81 0.31 20.26
C ASP A 133 -6.45 0.57 20.93
N TYR A 134 -5.41 0.82 20.12
CA TYR A 134 -4.10 1.27 20.62
C TYR A 134 -4.23 2.60 21.38
N ALA A 135 -4.90 3.57 20.76
CA ALA A 135 -5.07 4.90 21.31
C ALA A 135 -5.82 4.90 22.66
N TYR A 136 -6.79 4.01 22.84
CA TYR A 136 -7.47 3.76 24.12
C TYR A 136 -6.54 3.09 25.13
N ALA A 137 -5.82 2.04 24.72
CA ALA A 137 -4.93 1.29 25.59
C ALA A 137 -3.82 2.17 26.19
N TYR A 138 -3.26 3.07 25.38
CA TYR A 138 -2.26 4.05 25.80
C TYR A 138 -2.83 5.07 26.80
N ARG A 139 -3.97 5.68 26.48
CA ARG A 139 -4.63 6.67 27.37
C ARG A 139 -5.10 6.07 28.68
N SER A 140 -5.52 4.81 28.65
CA SER A 140 -5.99 4.07 29.83
C SER A 140 -4.85 3.42 30.62
N LYS A 141 -3.59 3.62 30.20
CA LYS A 141 -2.38 3.07 30.83
C LYS A 141 -2.38 1.54 30.95
N VAL A 142 -3.11 0.86 30.07
CA VAL A 142 -3.10 -0.62 29.97
C VAL A 142 -1.75 -1.09 29.43
N VAL A 143 -1.18 -0.32 28.50
CA VAL A 143 0.08 -0.57 27.81
C VAL A 143 0.63 0.77 27.35
N THR A 144 1.95 0.88 27.14
CA THR A 144 2.59 2.08 26.57
C THR A 144 3.09 1.84 25.14
N PRO A 145 3.28 2.90 24.34
CA PRO A 145 3.95 2.78 23.04
C PRO A 145 5.31 2.06 23.13
N SER A 146 6.10 2.31 24.18
CA SER A 146 7.39 1.64 24.40
C SER A 146 7.26 0.13 24.59
N MET A 147 6.24 -0.34 25.33
CA MET A 147 6.02 -1.78 25.49
C MET A 147 5.63 -2.44 24.16
N VAL A 148 4.78 -1.79 23.36
CA VAL A 148 4.42 -2.29 22.01
C VAL A 148 5.63 -2.28 21.08
N ALA A 149 6.51 -1.27 21.19
CA ALA A 149 7.75 -1.20 20.41
C ALA A 149 8.64 -2.41 20.68
N GLU A 150 8.86 -2.80 21.95
CA GLU A 150 9.68 -3.97 22.26
C GLU A 150 9.08 -5.28 21.74
N GLN A 151 7.75 -5.44 21.80
CA GLN A 151 7.10 -6.61 21.21
C GLN A 151 7.29 -6.67 19.69
N LEU A 152 7.11 -5.52 19.02
CA LEU A 152 7.33 -5.40 17.59
C LEU A 152 8.78 -5.69 17.20
N ILE A 153 9.75 -5.12 17.93
CA ILE A 153 11.19 -5.32 17.70
C ILE A 153 11.53 -6.80 17.91
N SER A 154 11.06 -7.40 19.00
CA SER A 154 11.27 -8.82 19.31
C SER A 154 10.79 -9.73 18.19
N VAL A 155 9.62 -9.45 17.59
CA VAL A 155 9.13 -10.22 16.44
C VAL A 155 10.00 -9.99 15.20
N ILE A 156 10.34 -8.74 14.86
CA ILE A 156 11.14 -8.41 13.68
C ILE A 156 12.52 -9.06 13.75
N GLU A 157 13.15 -9.06 14.92
CA GLU A 157 14.46 -9.66 15.16
C GLU A 157 14.36 -11.19 15.22
N GLY A 158 13.43 -11.73 16.02
CA GLY A 158 13.25 -13.17 16.22
C GLY A 158 12.84 -13.91 14.95
N CYS A 159 12.03 -13.30 14.08
CA CYS A 159 11.66 -13.86 12.78
C CYS A 159 12.60 -13.42 11.63
N ASN A 160 13.65 -12.62 11.91
CA ASN A 160 14.56 -12.07 10.92
C ASN A 160 13.84 -11.30 9.77
N TYR A 161 12.74 -10.60 10.06
CA TYR A 161 11.94 -9.88 9.06
C TYR A 161 12.62 -8.63 8.48
N HIS A 162 13.86 -8.35 8.88
CA HIS A 162 14.73 -7.30 8.34
C HIS A 162 15.89 -7.85 7.50
N LYS A 163 15.93 -9.17 7.25
CA LYS A 163 17.01 -9.88 6.53
C LYS A 163 16.46 -10.87 5.49
N PRO A 164 17.25 -11.26 4.48
CA PRO A 164 16.91 -12.34 3.56
C PRO A 164 16.65 -13.67 4.32
N PRO A 165 15.84 -14.59 3.77
CA PRO A 165 15.29 -14.59 2.41
C PRO A 165 13.87 -14.02 2.27
N THR A 166 13.21 -13.68 3.36
CA THR A 166 11.80 -13.24 3.36
C THR A 166 11.57 -11.99 4.20
N PRO A 167 12.27 -10.88 3.93
CA PRO A 167 12.14 -9.67 4.73
C PRO A 167 10.77 -9.01 4.51
N LEU A 168 10.25 -8.40 5.57
CA LEU A 168 9.19 -7.41 5.52
C LEU A 168 9.77 -5.99 5.38
N LEU A 169 10.95 -5.75 5.96
CA LEU A 169 11.67 -4.49 5.97
C LEU A 169 13.04 -4.62 5.29
N VAL A 170 13.44 -3.63 4.49
CA VAL A 170 14.76 -3.54 3.86
C VAL A 170 15.69 -2.55 4.56
N SER A 171 15.14 -1.71 5.45
CA SER A 171 15.89 -0.90 6.40
C SER A 171 15.10 -0.80 7.70
N PHE A 172 15.75 -1.15 8.81
CA PHE A 172 15.16 -1.22 10.14
C PHE A 172 16.25 -0.84 11.15
N ASP A 173 15.89 -0.01 12.12
CA ASP A 173 16.75 0.41 13.22
C ASP A 173 15.93 0.37 14.52
N ALA A 174 16.20 -0.63 15.35
CA ALA A 174 15.47 -0.84 16.60
C ALA A 174 15.66 0.33 17.57
N GLU A 175 16.83 0.98 17.59
CA GLU A 175 17.10 2.10 18.49
C GLU A 175 16.30 3.34 18.08
N GLU A 176 16.16 3.59 16.78
CA GLU A 176 15.32 4.69 16.30
C GLU A 176 13.83 4.43 16.58
N VAL A 177 13.36 3.18 16.50
CA VAL A 177 11.99 2.80 16.92
C VAL A 177 11.81 3.00 18.42
N ARG A 178 12.75 2.53 19.25
CA ARG A 178 12.73 2.72 20.72
C ARG A 178 12.68 4.19 21.09
N LYS A 179 13.51 5.02 20.46
CA LYS A 179 13.58 6.46 20.69
C LYS A 179 12.26 7.16 20.38
N GLN A 180 11.65 6.86 19.24
CA GLN A 180 10.34 7.41 18.88
C GLN A 180 9.25 6.96 19.86
N ALA A 181 9.26 5.67 20.24
CA ALA A 181 8.31 5.10 21.18
C ALA A 181 8.44 5.69 22.58
N LEU A 182 9.67 5.89 23.07
CA LEU A 182 9.95 6.54 24.36
C LEU A 182 9.38 7.96 24.39
N ALA A 183 9.62 8.75 23.33
CA ALA A 183 9.08 10.11 23.24
C ALA A 183 7.54 10.11 23.21
N SER A 184 6.91 9.13 22.57
CA SER A 184 5.45 8.98 22.60
C SER A 184 4.94 8.56 23.99
N THR A 185 5.58 7.59 24.63
CA THR A 185 5.26 7.17 26.01
C THR A 185 5.31 8.35 26.98
N GLN A 186 6.36 9.17 26.93
CA GLN A 186 6.49 10.38 27.76
C GLN A 186 5.29 11.33 27.57
N ARG A 187 4.85 11.54 26.32
CA ARG A 187 3.67 12.38 26.07
C ARG A 187 2.37 11.80 26.66
N PHE A 188 2.22 10.48 26.64
CA PHE A 188 1.08 9.84 27.31
C PHE A 188 1.16 9.94 28.83
N GLU A 189 2.35 9.84 29.41
CA GLU A 189 2.56 10.01 30.85
C GLU A 189 2.28 11.44 31.32
N GLU A 190 2.69 12.43 30.53
CA GLU A 190 2.43 13.87 30.75
C GLU A 190 0.98 14.28 30.43
N GLY A 191 0.20 13.42 29.78
CA GLY A 191 -1.19 13.70 29.40
C GLY A 191 -1.33 14.64 28.20
N ASN A 192 -0.30 14.78 27.37
CA ASN A 192 -0.23 15.68 26.21
C ASN A 192 0.02 14.95 24.86
N PRO A 193 -0.68 13.85 24.53
CA PRO A 193 -0.50 13.16 23.24
C PRO A 193 -0.86 14.08 22.07
N LEU A 194 -0.11 13.99 20.97
CA LEU A 194 -0.22 14.89 19.81
C LEU A 194 -1.54 14.72 19.04
N SER A 195 -2.03 13.48 18.92
CA SER A 195 -3.28 13.16 18.22
C SER A 195 -3.82 11.77 18.57
N ILE A 196 -4.86 11.29 17.87
CA ILE A 196 -5.28 9.87 17.95
C ILE A 196 -4.24 8.92 17.34
N LEU A 197 -3.30 9.43 16.53
CA LEU A 197 -2.22 8.68 15.89
C LEU A 197 -0.92 8.66 16.71
N ASP A 198 -0.86 9.36 17.84
CA ASP A 198 0.33 9.35 18.68
C ASP A 198 0.60 7.95 19.23
N GLY A 199 1.81 7.44 18.99
CA GLY A 199 2.22 6.09 19.38
C GLY A 199 1.78 4.98 18.42
N ILE A 200 1.09 5.31 17.33
CA ILE A 200 0.68 4.32 16.32
C ILE A 200 1.87 3.95 15.44
N PHE A 201 2.09 2.65 15.26
CA PHE A 201 3.17 2.13 14.43
C PHE A 201 2.75 2.04 12.96
N MET A 202 3.56 2.62 12.07
CA MET A 202 3.38 2.55 10.62
C MET A 202 4.69 2.25 9.89
N ALA A 203 4.59 1.56 8.75
CA ALA A 203 5.71 1.26 7.88
C ALA A 203 5.68 2.11 6.60
N ILE A 204 6.85 2.46 6.06
CA ILE A 204 6.97 3.32 4.88
C ILE A 204 7.61 2.51 3.75
N LYS A 205 6.97 2.42 2.58
CA LYS A 205 7.56 1.78 1.40
C LYS A 205 8.89 2.42 1.00
N ASP A 206 9.84 1.62 0.52
CA ASP A 206 11.23 2.07 0.33
C ASP A 206 11.45 3.12 -0.79
N ASP A 207 10.45 3.38 -1.62
CA ASP A 207 10.42 4.46 -2.61
C ASP A 207 9.92 5.80 -2.05
N ILE A 208 9.62 5.88 -0.75
CA ILE A 208 9.23 7.10 -0.03
C ILE A 208 10.33 7.49 0.96
N ASP A 209 10.70 8.77 0.98
CA ASP A 209 11.71 9.30 1.90
C ASP A 209 11.21 9.33 3.35
N CYS A 210 11.98 8.68 4.23
CA CYS A 210 11.74 8.60 5.67
C CYS A 210 13.09 8.64 6.39
N TYR A 211 13.50 9.83 6.84
CA TYR A 211 14.77 10.04 7.53
C TYR A 211 14.74 9.35 8.92
N PRO A 212 15.85 8.74 9.38
CA PRO A 212 17.21 8.74 8.82
C PRO A 212 17.50 7.63 7.79
N HIS A 213 16.52 6.79 7.46
CA HIS A 213 16.73 5.68 6.55
C HIS A 213 16.99 6.15 5.11
N PRO A 214 17.87 5.46 4.35
CA PRO A 214 17.97 5.69 2.92
C PRO A 214 16.69 5.28 2.20
N SER A 215 16.48 5.80 0.98
CA SER A 215 15.43 5.35 0.06
C SER A 215 16.10 4.68 -1.11
N LYS A 216 16.01 3.35 -1.19
CA LYS A 216 16.69 2.58 -2.23
C LYS A 216 15.76 2.18 -3.38
N GLY A 217 14.44 2.36 -3.23
CA GLY A 217 13.46 1.77 -4.15
C GLY A 217 13.63 0.24 -4.26
N ALA A 218 14.09 -0.39 -3.17
CA ALA A 218 14.53 -1.78 -3.08
C ALA A 218 15.57 -2.23 -4.13
N THR A 219 16.35 -1.28 -4.65
CA THR A 219 17.64 -1.53 -5.32
C THR A 219 18.75 -1.65 -4.28
N THR A 220 19.94 -2.07 -4.71
CA THR A 220 21.12 -2.10 -3.84
C THR A 220 21.97 -0.82 -3.88
N TRP A 221 21.74 0.07 -4.84
CA TRP A 221 22.69 1.14 -5.19
C TRP A 221 22.10 2.56 -5.14
N MET A 222 20.78 2.75 -5.20
CA MET A 222 20.18 4.10 -5.35
C MET A 222 20.62 5.11 -4.26
N HIS A 223 20.86 4.63 -3.04
CA HIS A 223 21.37 5.46 -1.94
C HIS A 223 22.76 6.08 -2.18
N GLU A 224 23.57 5.49 -3.08
CA GLU A 224 24.91 5.99 -3.44
C GLU A 224 24.82 7.24 -4.32
N VAL A 225 23.74 7.37 -5.11
CA VAL A 225 23.51 8.49 -6.03
C VAL A 225 22.46 9.48 -5.52
N ARG A 226 21.68 9.10 -4.50
CA ARG A 226 20.59 9.91 -3.95
C ARG A 226 20.51 9.78 -2.43
N SER A 227 21.08 10.77 -1.74
CA SER A 227 20.98 10.88 -0.27
C SER A 227 19.61 11.38 0.18
N VAL A 228 19.06 10.81 1.25
CA VAL A 228 17.87 11.33 1.95
C VAL A 228 18.29 12.29 3.04
N LYS A 229 17.78 13.53 3.01
CA LYS A 229 18.13 14.60 3.98
C LYS A 229 16.96 15.06 4.84
N LYS A 230 15.74 14.72 4.44
CA LYS A 230 14.49 15.09 5.11
C LYS A 230 13.41 14.09 4.76
N ASP A 231 12.36 14.05 5.57
CA ASP A 231 11.17 13.27 5.28
C ASP A 231 10.48 13.74 3.99
N ALA A 232 9.80 12.80 3.32
CA ALA A 232 8.76 13.15 2.36
C ALA A 232 7.60 13.88 3.08
N VAL A 233 6.84 14.70 2.36
CA VAL A 233 5.72 15.48 2.94
C VAL A 233 4.72 14.58 3.67
N CYS A 234 4.36 13.44 3.09
CA CYS A 234 3.44 12.48 3.73
C CYS A 234 4.02 11.92 5.04
N VAL A 235 5.31 11.61 5.09
CA VAL A 235 5.99 11.09 6.29
C VAL A 235 6.09 12.18 7.36
N SER A 236 6.44 13.41 6.97
CA SER A 236 6.51 14.56 7.88
C SER A 236 5.14 14.84 8.54
N ARG A 237 4.04 14.74 7.78
CA ARG A 237 2.67 14.88 8.30
C ARG A 237 2.26 13.76 9.25
N LEU A 238 2.71 12.53 9.03
CA LEU A 238 2.49 11.43 9.98
C LEU A 238 3.30 11.63 11.27
N ARG A 239 4.56 12.05 11.13
CA ARG A 239 5.46 12.31 12.26
C ARG A 239 4.93 13.45 13.14
N SER A 240 4.38 14.51 12.55
CA SER A 240 3.77 15.61 13.32
C SER A 240 2.56 15.16 14.14
N CYS A 241 1.82 14.14 13.66
CA CYS A 241 0.74 13.50 14.40
C CYS A 241 1.21 12.53 15.52
N GLY A 242 2.51 12.28 15.68
CA GLY A 242 3.09 11.39 16.67
C GLY A 242 3.20 9.91 16.26
N VAL A 243 3.07 9.61 14.96
CA VAL A 243 3.23 8.23 14.43
C VAL A 243 4.67 7.75 14.64
N ILE A 244 4.83 6.50 15.08
CA ILE A 244 6.11 5.81 15.18
C ILE A 244 6.38 5.09 13.85
N LEU A 245 7.47 5.47 13.19
CA LEU A 245 7.87 4.91 11.90
C LEU A 245 8.77 3.70 12.12
N ILE A 246 8.30 2.52 11.75
CA ILE A 246 8.99 1.24 11.98
C ILE A 246 10.27 1.13 11.15
N GLY A 247 10.25 1.67 9.93
CA GLY A 247 11.34 1.55 8.97
C GLY A 247 10.87 1.48 7.52
N LYS A 248 11.77 1.07 6.64
CA LYS A 248 11.54 0.97 5.19
C LYS A 248 11.08 -0.42 4.81
N ALA A 249 9.85 -0.54 4.32
CA ALA A 249 9.25 -1.79 3.91
C ALA A 249 9.76 -2.27 2.55
N ASN A 250 9.90 -3.59 2.40
CA ASN A 250 10.31 -4.21 1.14
C ASN A 250 9.32 -3.93 0.01
N MET A 251 9.80 -3.97 -1.23
CA MET A 251 8.99 -3.76 -2.42
C MET A 251 9.58 -4.49 -3.63
N HIS A 252 8.76 -4.66 -4.66
CA HIS A 252 9.28 -5.03 -5.98
C HIS A 252 10.21 -3.91 -6.46
N GLU A 253 11.42 -4.26 -6.91
CA GLU A 253 12.46 -3.29 -7.27
C GLU A 253 11.93 -2.19 -8.20
N LEU A 254 12.11 -0.93 -7.79
CA LEU A 254 11.68 0.28 -8.50
C LEU A 254 10.19 0.35 -8.85
N GLY A 255 9.35 -0.48 -8.24
CA GLY A 255 7.93 -0.54 -8.56
C GLY A 255 7.62 -1.28 -9.87
N MET A 256 8.60 -1.89 -10.52
CA MET A 256 8.49 -2.50 -11.85
C MET A 256 7.96 -3.94 -11.82
N GLY A 257 6.99 -4.21 -10.96
CA GLY A 257 6.32 -5.51 -10.92
C GLY A 257 5.21 -5.60 -9.87
N THR A 258 4.29 -6.51 -10.13
CA THR A 258 3.02 -6.65 -9.39
C THR A 258 2.98 -7.88 -8.46
N THR A 259 4.11 -8.56 -8.27
CA THR A 259 4.20 -9.78 -7.43
C THR A 259 4.88 -9.56 -6.08
N GLY A 260 5.73 -8.53 -5.96
CA GLY A 260 6.61 -8.36 -4.80
C GLY A 260 7.90 -9.19 -4.82
N ASN A 261 8.22 -9.88 -5.93
CA ASN A 261 9.51 -10.55 -6.09
C ASN A 261 10.65 -9.53 -6.01
N ASN A 262 11.64 -9.80 -5.16
CA ASN A 262 12.86 -9.01 -5.07
C ASN A 262 14.07 -9.96 -4.90
N PRO A 263 14.93 -10.12 -5.93
CA PRO A 263 16.08 -11.01 -5.86
C PRO A 263 17.25 -10.47 -5.02
N ASN A 264 17.26 -9.16 -4.71
CA ASN A 264 18.34 -8.51 -3.96
C ASN A 264 18.17 -8.72 -2.45
N TYR A 265 16.95 -8.51 -1.95
CA TYR A 265 16.62 -8.57 -0.53
C TYR A 265 15.91 -9.88 -0.14
N GLY A 266 15.31 -10.56 -1.11
CA GLY A 266 14.40 -11.67 -0.87
C GLY A 266 12.94 -11.27 -1.03
N THR A 267 12.09 -12.26 -1.28
CA THR A 267 10.67 -12.05 -1.59
C THR A 267 9.83 -12.09 -0.31
N THR A 268 9.14 -10.99 -0.02
CA THR A 268 8.15 -10.91 1.07
C THR A 268 7.02 -11.90 0.83
N ARG A 269 6.70 -12.72 1.84
CA ARG A 269 5.70 -13.78 1.76
C ARG A 269 4.34 -13.32 2.27
N ASN A 270 3.28 -13.89 1.70
CA ASN A 270 1.91 -13.56 2.08
C ASN A 270 1.59 -14.12 3.48
N PRO A 271 1.18 -13.28 4.46
CA PRO A 271 0.87 -13.74 5.81
C PRO A 271 -0.25 -14.78 5.91
N HIS A 272 -1.15 -14.85 4.91
CA HIS A 272 -2.19 -15.88 4.85
C HIS A 272 -1.72 -17.20 4.22
N ALA A 273 -0.65 -17.17 3.43
CA ALA A 273 -0.15 -18.31 2.65
C ALA A 273 1.35 -18.10 2.30
N PRO A 274 2.29 -18.49 3.17
CA PRO A 274 3.72 -18.16 3.02
C PRO A 274 4.39 -18.67 1.73
N GLU A 275 3.80 -19.65 1.07
CA GLU A 275 4.20 -20.19 -0.23
C GLU A 275 3.78 -19.29 -1.42
N ARG A 276 3.02 -18.23 -1.17
CA ARG A 276 2.46 -17.33 -2.19
C ARG A 276 3.02 -15.92 -2.12
N TYR A 277 2.90 -15.23 -3.24
CA TYR A 277 3.20 -13.81 -3.35
C TYR A 277 2.22 -12.97 -2.51
N THR A 278 2.76 -11.87 -1.99
CA THR A 278 2.01 -10.79 -1.37
C THR A 278 1.26 -9.93 -2.39
N GLY A 279 1.75 -9.89 -3.63
CA GLY A 279 1.39 -8.86 -4.60
C GLY A 279 2.38 -7.69 -4.53
N GLY A 280 2.28 -6.77 -5.48
CA GLY A 280 3.26 -5.72 -5.65
C GLY A 280 2.72 -4.47 -6.36
N SER A 281 3.49 -3.39 -6.35
CA SER A 281 4.87 -3.35 -5.85
C SER A 281 5.01 -3.17 -4.34
N SER A 282 3.93 -2.81 -3.63
CA SER A 282 3.91 -2.57 -2.18
C SER A 282 3.82 -3.86 -1.33
N SER A 283 4.74 -4.80 -1.54
CA SER A 283 4.73 -6.13 -0.91
C SER A 283 4.93 -6.10 0.61
N GLY A 284 5.99 -5.45 1.08
CA GLY A 284 6.30 -5.28 2.51
C GLY A 284 5.21 -4.53 3.27
N PRO A 285 4.73 -3.35 2.81
CA PRO A 285 3.63 -2.63 3.43
C PRO A 285 2.40 -3.50 3.67
N ALA A 286 1.94 -4.23 2.64
CA ALA A 286 0.77 -5.09 2.74
C ALA A 286 0.98 -6.23 3.76
N ALA A 287 2.15 -6.87 3.75
CA ALA A 287 2.45 -7.96 4.67
C ALA A 287 2.59 -7.50 6.13
N LEU A 288 3.16 -6.32 6.39
CA LEU A 288 3.28 -5.76 7.74
C LEU A 288 1.91 -5.47 8.37
N VAL A 289 1.01 -4.87 7.59
CA VAL A 289 -0.37 -4.62 8.05
C VAL A 289 -1.12 -5.95 8.23
N ALA A 290 -1.07 -6.83 7.24
CA ALA A 290 -1.79 -8.10 7.29
C ALA A 290 -1.29 -9.04 8.39
N SER A 291 -0.03 -8.96 8.79
CA SER A 291 0.53 -9.74 9.92
C SER A 291 0.25 -9.12 11.30
N GLY A 292 -0.40 -7.95 11.37
CA GLY A 292 -0.71 -7.28 12.63
C GLY A 292 0.47 -6.55 13.27
N LEU A 293 1.62 -6.47 12.59
CA LEU A 293 2.81 -5.79 13.08
C LEU A 293 2.71 -4.26 13.02
N CYS A 294 1.83 -3.71 12.19
CA CYS A 294 1.56 -2.28 12.17
C CYS A 294 0.07 -2.00 11.91
N SER A 295 -0.39 -0.82 12.33
CA SER A 295 -1.80 -0.44 12.14
C SER A 295 -2.09 -0.01 10.70
N ALA A 296 -1.09 0.58 10.03
CA ALA A 296 -1.18 1.04 8.66
C ALA A 296 0.23 1.14 8.05
N ALA A 297 0.30 1.29 6.73
CA ALA A 297 1.55 1.54 6.02
C ALA A 297 1.33 2.46 4.82
N LEU A 298 2.36 3.25 4.47
CA LEU A 298 2.34 4.04 3.24
C LEU A 298 2.97 3.24 2.09
N GLY A 299 2.34 3.33 0.92
CA GLY A 299 2.84 2.79 -0.33
C GLY A 299 2.57 3.74 -1.50
N THR A 300 3.09 3.37 -2.66
CA THR A 300 2.88 4.09 -3.93
C THR A 300 2.06 3.22 -4.87
N ASP A 301 1.24 3.87 -5.69
CA ASP A 301 0.48 3.22 -6.76
C ASP A 301 0.67 3.98 -8.08
N GLY A 302 1.31 3.32 -9.05
CA GLY A 302 1.46 3.83 -10.42
C GLY A 302 0.86 2.90 -11.49
N GLY A 303 0.40 1.71 -11.10
CA GLY A 303 0.02 0.62 -12.02
C GLY A 303 -1.16 -0.23 -11.55
N GLY A 304 -1.54 -0.15 -10.27
CA GLY A 304 -2.83 -0.61 -9.78
C GLY A 304 -3.88 0.46 -10.08
N CYS A 305 -4.32 0.55 -11.34
CA CYS A 305 -5.29 1.54 -11.82
C CYS A 305 -5.03 2.99 -11.34
N LYS A 306 -4.32 3.74 -12.18
CA LYS A 306 -4.01 5.17 -12.02
C LYS A 306 -5.18 5.95 -11.41
N SER A 307 -5.01 6.38 -10.16
CA SER A 307 -5.77 7.51 -9.63
C SER A 307 -4.79 8.46 -8.96
N TYR A 308 -4.30 9.42 -9.76
CA TYR A 308 -3.46 10.50 -9.28
C TYR A 308 -4.22 11.43 -8.31
N TYR A 309 -5.55 11.28 -8.21
CA TYR A 309 -6.47 12.12 -7.41
C TYR A 309 -7.75 11.40 -6.93
N GLY A 310 -7.79 10.06 -6.90
CA GLY A 310 -8.95 9.33 -6.37
C GLY A 310 -8.51 8.31 -5.33
N SER A 311 -9.30 8.15 -4.26
CA SER A 311 -8.94 7.22 -3.19
C SER A 311 -8.93 5.79 -3.72
N LEU A 312 -7.76 5.18 -3.71
CA LEU A 312 -7.61 3.73 -3.85
C LEU A 312 -7.72 3.12 -2.47
N THR A 313 -8.60 2.14 -2.31
CA THR A 313 -8.62 1.36 -1.09
C THR A 313 -8.91 -0.10 -1.43
N HIS A 314 -8.09 -0.98 -0.83
CA HIS A 314 -8.16 -2.41 -1.02
C HIS A 314 -8.91 -3.02 0.16
N PHE A 315 -9.98 -3.76 -0.12
CA PHE A 315 -10.84 -4.37 0.89
C PHE A 315 -10.82 -5.87 0.80
N TYR A 316 -10.89 -6.52 1.96
CA TYR A 316 -11.19 -7.93 2.04
C TYR A 316 -12.67 -8.15 1.69
N VAL A 317 -12.95 -9.01 0.70
CA VAL A 317 -14.33 -9.31 0.26
C VAL A 317 -14.68 -10.79 0.29
N GLY A 318 -13.82 -11.64 0.87
CA GLY A 318 -14.09 -13.06 1.00
C GLY A 318 -12.87 -13.93 0.74
N TYR A 319 -13.10 -15.21 0.48
CA TYR A 319 -12.08 -16.19 0.17
C TYR A 319 -12.37 -16.85 -1.18
N ASP A 320 -11.30 -17.20 -1.92
CA ASP A 320 -11.43 -18.06 -3.08
C ASP A 320 -11.66 -19.53 -2.70
N LYS A 321 -11.80 -20.41 -3.69
CA LYS A 321 -11.98 -21.86 -3.47
C LYS A 321 -10.80 -22.53 -2.76
N GLN A 322 -9.62 -21.90 -2.76
CA GLN A 322 -8.41 -22.40 -2.11
C GLN A 322 -8.21 -21.79 -0.71
N GLY A 323 -9.12 -20.93 -0.26
CA GLY A 323 -9.07 -20.30 1.06
C GLY A 323 -8.17 -19.06 1.11
N LEU A 324 -7.79 -18.46 -0.03
CA LEU A 324 -7.02 -17.21 -0.07
C LEU A 324 -7.92 -15.99 0.00
N PRO A 325 -7.53 -14.95 0.76
CA PRO A 325 -8.31 -13.73 0.85
C PRO A 325 -8.39 -13.06 -0.52
N ILE A 326 -9.59 -12.69 -0.92
CA ILE A 326 -9.85 -11.90 -2.12
C ILE A 326 -9.84 -10.43 -1.74
N GLY A 327 -8.97 -9.67 -2.41
CA GLY A 327 -8.95 -8.22 -2.35
C GLY A 327 -9.87 -7.62 -3.42
N LEU A 328 -10.66 -6.62 -3.06
CA LEU A 328 -11.38 -5.75 -3.98
C LEU A 328 -10.74 -4.36 -3.96
N GLN A 329 -10.32 -3.89 -5.13
CA GLN A 329 -9.87 -2.50 -5.31
C GLN A 329 -11.08 -1.65 -5.74
N LEU A 330 -11.40 -0.62 -4.96
CA LEU A 330 -12.38 0.38 -5.36
C LEU A 330 -11.66 1.55 -6.03
N ILE A 331 -12.20 1.97 -7.17
CA ILE A 331 -11.74 3.15 -7.92
C ILE A 331 -12.98 3.99 -8.15
N GLY A 332 -12.92 5.26 -7.76
CA GLY A 332 -13.96 6.21 -8.11
C GLY A 332 -13.38 7.46 -8.74
N ARG A 333 -14.27 8.40 -9.05
CA ARG A 333 -13.94 9.67 -9.66
C ARG A 333 -13.02 10.50 -8.74
N PRO A 334 -12.23 11.43 -9.33
CA PRO A 334 -11.51 12.43 -8.55
C PRO A 334 -12.44 13.16 -7.57
N TRP A 335 -11.97 13.40 -6.35
CA TRP A 335 -12.75 13.99 -5.25
C TRP A 335 -14.03 13.23 -4.90
N GLY A 336 -14.08 11.93 -5.20
CA GLY A 336 -15.18 11.01 -4.87
C GLY A 336 -14.89 10.13 -3.65
N GLU A 337 -13.96 10.54 -2.78
CA GLU A 337 -13.47 9.73 -1.67
C GLU A 337 -14.58 9.39 -0.68
N ALA A 338 -15.55 10.29 -0.46
CA ALA A 338 -16.62 9.99 0.50
C ALA A 338 -17.48 8.81 0.00
N SER A 339 -17.78 8.78 -1.29
CA SER A 339 -18.50 7.66 -1.92
C SER A 339 -17.71 6.34 -1.81
N ILE A 340 -16.39 6.38 -2.08
CA ILE A 340 -15.52 5.19 -1.97
C ILE A 340 -15.41 4.72 -0.52
N LEU A 341 -15.27 5.63 0.45
CA LEU A 341 -15.19 5.32 1.87
C LEU A 341 -16.52 4.82 2.47
N ARG A 342 -17.67 5.24 1.93
CA ARG A 342 -18.96 4.66 2.31
C ARG A 342 -19.08 3.22 1.82
N LEU A 343 -18.71 2.96 0.58
CA LEU A 343 -18.71 1.61 0.02
C LEU A 343 -17.73 0.69 0.77
N ALA A 344 -16.55 1.22 1.08
CA ALA A 344 -15.55 0.60 1.96
C ALA A 344 -16.13 0.17 3.32
N SER A 345 -16.81 1.09 4.00
CA SER A 345 -17.41 0.83 5.32
C SER A 345 -18.47 -0.27 5.21
N ALA A 346 -19.33 -0.21 4.20
CA ALA A 346 -20.35 -1.22 3.96
C ALA A 346 -19.73 -2.60 3.69
N LEU A 347 -18.66 -2.67 2.89
CA LEU A 347 -17.94 -3.92 2.63
C LEU A 347 -17.28 -4.48 3.90
N GLU A 348 -16.69 -3.64 4.74
CA GLU A 348 -16.10 -4.09 6.01
C GLU A 348 -17.16 -4.65 6.95
N GLU A 349 -18.36 -4.06 7.01
CA GLU A 349 -19.48 -4.58 7.81
C GLU A 349 -20.00 -5.92 7.29
N LEU A 350 -20.12 -6.07 5.98
CA LEU A 350 -20.63 -7.28 5.33
C LEU A 350 -19.61 -8.43 5.37
N CYS A 351 -18.34 -8.14 5.08
CA CYS A 351 -17.30 -9.16 4.90
C CYS A 351 -16.43 -9.33 6.16
N GLY A 352 -16.34 -8.36 7.06
CA GLY A 352 -15.42 -8.39 8.20
C GLY A 352 -15.65 -9.57 9.14
N LYS A 353 -16.89 -10.04 9.30
CA LYS A 353 -17.26 -11.15 10.20
C LYS A 353 -16.70 -12.51 9.77
N SER A 354 -16.44 -12.71 8.47
CA SER A 354 -15.90 -13.98 7.95
C SER A 354 -14.37 -13.99 7.89
N ARG A 355 -13.70 -12.93 8.35
CA ARG A 355 -12.25 -12.81 8.25
C ARG A 355 -11.54 -13.84 9.13
N LYS A 356 -10.63 -14.60 8.52
CA LYS A 356 -9.77 -15.58 9.18
C LYS A 356 -8.46 -14.93 9.59
N LYS A 357 -7.94 -15.39 10.73
CA LYS A 357 -6.60 -15.06 11.20
C LYS A 357 -5.56 -15.52 10.16
N PRO A 358 -4.59 -14.68 9.77
CA PRO A 358 -3.46 -15.11 8.94
C PRO A 358 -2.64 -16.21 9.62
N ALA A 359 -1.93 -17.01 8.82
CA ALA A 359 -0.99 -18.01 9.32
C ALA A 359 0.16 -17.36 10.09
N SER A 360 0.64 -16.20 9.62
CA SER A 360 1.61 -15.34 10.31
C SER A 360 0.92 -14.09 10.83
N PHE A 361 0.48 -14.12 12.09
CA PHE A 361 -0.14 -12.97 12.77
C PHE A 361 0.43 -12.79 14.17
N TYR A 362 0.76 -11.54 14.50
CA TYR A 362 1.39 -11.16 15.76
C TYR A 362 0.52 -10.15 16.50
N ASP A 363 0.09 -10.52 17.71
CA ASP A 363 -0.74 -9.66 18.55
C ASP A 363 0.14 -8.76 19.43
N VAL A 364 0.74 -7.73 18.82
CA VAL A 364 1.69 -6.84 19.50
C VAL A 364 1.03 -5.96 20.57
N LEU A 365 -0.30 -5.88 20.61
CA LEU A 365 -1.03 -5.11 21.62
C LEU A 365 -1.38 -5.94 22.87
N LYS A 366 -1.72 -7.23 22.73
CA LYS A 366 -2.07 -8.11 23.87
C LYS A 366 -0.89 -8.84 24.51
N THR A 367 0.25 -8.94 23.83
CA THR A 367 1.42 -9.69 24.34
C THR A 367 2.23 -8.88 25.35
N VAL A 368 1.60 -7.88 25.99
CA VAL A 368 2.21 -6.93 26.91
C VAL A 368 1.74 -7.17 28.34
#